data_AF-A0A7W0RBS5-F1
#
_entry.id   AF-A0A7W0RBS5-F1
#
_cell.length_a   1.000
_cell.length_b   1.000
_cell.length_c   1.000
_cell.angle_alpha   90.00
_cell.angle_beta   90.00
_cell.angle_gamma   90.00
#
_symmetry.space_group_name_H-M   'P 1'
#
loop_
_entity.id
_entity.type
_entity.pdbx_description
1 polymer ?
#
loop_
_entity_poly.entity_id
_entity_poly.type
_entity_poly.pdbx_seq_one_letter_code
_entity_poly.pdbx_strand_id
1 'polypeptide(L)' 'MSSRTAALIASLGLIGLLGYLTIAVMIDDGFTPLIALSLLIVGMLGFGVIGALTTPPEE' A
#
# COMPACT_ATOMS: atom_id res chain seq x y z
N MET A 1 -2.76 -22.08 -0.20
CA MET A 1 -2.53 -20.65 0.09
C MET A 1 -2.46 -20.51 1.60
N SER A 2 -1.32 -20.08 2.17
CA SER A 2 -1.18 -19.94 3.62
C SER A 2 -2.08 -18.81 4.14
N SER A 3 -2.58 -18.90 5.38
CA SER A 3 -3.34 -17.82 6.03
C SER A 3 -2.57 -16.51 6.04
N ARG A 4 -1.23 -16.57 6.18
CA ARG A 4 -0.31 -15.43 6.04
C ARG A 4 -0.43 -14.79 4.65
N THR A 5 -0.37 -15.58 3.59
CA THR A 5 -0.45 -15.07 2.20
C THR A 5 -1.80 -14.42 1.92
N ALA A 6 -2.90 -15.03 2.39
CA ALA A 6 -4.24 -14.44 2.25
C ALA A 6 -4.34 -13.07 2.95
N ALA A 7 -3.80 -12.96 4.18
CA ALA A 7 -3.76 -11.71 4.91
C ALA A 7 -2.89 -10.64 4.20
N LEU A 8 -1.73 -11.02 3.64
CA LEU A 8 -0.86 -10.10 2.90
C LEU A 8 -1.50 -9.62 1.59
N ILE A 9 -2.23 -10.47 0.87
CA ILE A 9 -2.95 -10.07 -0.35
C ILE A 9 -4.09 -9.11 0.01
N ALA A 10 -4.85 -9.41 1.08
CA ALA A 10 -5.93 -8.55 1.54
C ALA A 10 -5.41 -7.17 2.00
N SER A 11 -4.30 -7.14 2.74
CA SER A 11 -3.67 -5.89 3.15
C SER A 11 -3.13 -5.10 1.95
N LEU A 12 -2.51 -5.79 0.98
CA LEU A 12 -2.06 -5.14 -0.26
C LEU A 12 -3.22 -4.53 -1.04
N GLY A 13 -4.37 -5.22 -1.11
CA GLY A 13 -5.59 -4.70 -1.72
C GLY A 13 -6.08 -3.42 -1.03
N LEU A 14 -6.08 -3.40 0.31
CA LEU A 14 -6.46 -2.21 1.08
C LEU A 14 -5.49 -1.04 0.88
N ILE A 15 -4.18 -1.31 0.90
CA ILE A 15 -3.14 -0.29 0.63
C ILE A 15 -3.30 0.28 -0.78
N GLY A 16 -3.57 -0.57 -1.77
CA GLY A 16 -3.84 -0.15 -3.14
C GLY A 16 -5.08 0.75 -3.24
N LEU A 17 -6.16 0.40 -2.54
CA LEU A 17 -7.37 1.22 -2.47
C LEU A 17 -7.08 2.60 -1.84
N LEU A 18 -6.35 2.64 -0.72
CA LEU A 18 -5.96 3.90 -0.07
C LEU A 18 -5.06 4.76 -0.97
N GLY A 19 -4.14 4.14 -1.71
CA GLY A 19 -3.31 4.83 -2.70
C GLY A 19 -4.14 5.42 -3.83
N TYR A 20 -5.09 4.66 -4.36
CA TYR A 20 -6.02 5.14 -5.37
C TYR A 20 -6.84 6.34 -4.87
N LEU A 21 -7.44 6.25 -3.67
CA LEU A 21 -8.21 7.35 -3.09
C LEU A 21 -7.34 8.59 -2.84
N THR A 22 -6.08 8.41 -2.42
CA THR A 22 -5.14 9.53 -2.24
C THR A 22 -4.85 10.22 -3.57
N ILE A 23 -4.66 9.45 -4.65
CA ILE A 23 -4.44 10.01 -5.99
C ILE A 23 -5.71 10.70 -6.51
N ALA A 24 -6.90 10.16 -6.23
CA ALA A 24 -8.16 10.79 -6.61
C ALA A 24 -8.31 12.17 -5.94
N VAL A 25 -8.11 12.24 -4.62
CA VAL A 25 -8.10 13.51 -3.87
C VAL A 25 -7.04 14.48 -4.39
N MET A 26 -5.85 13.98 -4.75
CA MET A 26 -4.79 14.79 -5.34
C MET A 26 -5.17 15.41 -6.69
N ILE A 27 -5.97 14.70 -7.50
CA ILE A 27 -6.46 15.20 -8.79
C ILE A 27 -7.53 16.27 -8.59
N ASP A 28 -8.43 16.06 -7.62
CA ASP A 28 -9.57 16.94 -7.38
C ASP A 28 -9.18 18.22 -6.62
N ASP A 29 -8.41 18.09 -5.54
CA ASP A 29 -8.08 19.19 -4.62
C ASP A 29 -6.64 19.74 -4.81
N GLY A 30 -5.84 19.09 -5.65
CA GLY A 30 -4.45 19.46 -5.93
C GLY A 30 -3.42 18.86 -4.97
N PHE A 31 -2.14 19.08 -5.26
CA PHE A 31 -1.03 18.49 -4.49
C PHE A 31 -0.71 19.31 -3.24
N THR A 32 -0.85 18.70 -2.06
CA THR A 32 -0.54 19.31 -0.76
C THR A 32 0.57 18.53 -0.02
N PRO A 33 1.26 19.13 0.97
CA PRO A 33 2.24 18.42 1.79
C PRO A 33 1.65 17.19 2.50
N LEU A 34 0.38 17.24 2.88
CA LEU A 34 -0.34 16.12 3.50
C LEU A 34 -0.50 14.95 2.52
N ILE A 35 -0.84 15.25 1.25
CA ILE A 35 -0.93 14.25 0.19
C ILE A 35 0.45 13.66 -0.11
N ALA A 36 1.50 14.48 -0.16
CA ALA A 36 2.87 14.00 -0.35
C ALA A 36 3.28 13.00 0.73
N LEU A 37 3.00 13.31 2.00
CA LEU A 37 3.28 12.41 3.12
C LEU A 37 2.42 11.14 3.06
N SER A 38 1.14 11.26 2.71
CA SER A 38 0.24 10.11 2.54
C SER A 38 0.77 9.15 1.47
N LEU A 39 1.11 9.66 0.28
CA LEU A 39 1.67 8.87 -0.81
C LEU A 39 2.99 8.18 -0.43
N LEU A 40 3.84 8.87 0.35
CA LEU A 40 5.08 8.29 0.86
C LEU A 40 4.79 7.12 1.80
N ILE A 41 3.89 7.27 2.77
CA ILE A 41 3.52 6.21 3.72
C ILE A 41 2.88 5.03 2.98
N VAL A 42 1.91 5.30 2.11
CA VAL A 42 1.24 4.27 1.30
C VAL A 42 2.24 3.53 0.41
N GLY A 43 3.16 4.25 -0.23
CA GLY A 43 4.22 3.67 -1.05
C GLY A 43 5.16 2.76 -0.23
N MET A 44 5.58 3.20 0.95
CA MET A 44 6.40 2.39 1.86
C MET A 44 5.67 1.12 2.31
N LEU A 45 4.40 1.23 2.68
CA LEU A 45 3.58 0.08 3.10
C LEU A 45 3.38 -0.90 1.94
N GLY A 46 3.05 -0.40 0.75
CA GLY A 46 2.89 -1.22 -0.44
C GLY A 46 4.17 -1.97 -0.79
N PHE A 47 5.31 -1.28 -0.77
CA PHE A 47 6.61 -1.89 -1.00
C PHE A 47 6.93 -2.98 0.03
N GLY A 48 6.68 -2.72 1.32
CA GLY A 48 6.90 -3.70 2.39
C GLY A 48 6.04 -4.96 2.24
N VAL A 49 4.77 -4.81 1.88
CA VAL A 49 3.86 -5.95 1.68
C VAL A 49 4.22 -6.75 0.42
N ILE A 50 4.59 -6.07 -0.68
CA ILE A 50 5.11 -6.75 -1.88
C ILE A 50 6.38 -7.54 -1.53
N GLY A 51 7.32 -6.93 -0.82
CA GLY A 51 8.53 -7.60 -0.34
C GLY A 51 8.22 -8.84 0.49
N ALA A 52 7.28 -8.74 1.43
CA ALA A 52 6.85 -9.86 2.26
C ALA A 52 6.17 -11.00 1.48
N LEU A 53 5.54 -10.69 0.33
CA LEU A 53 4.96 -11.68 -0.58
C LEU A 53 6.00 -12.35 -1.48
N THR A 54 7.07 -11.63 -1.86
CA THR A 54 8.12 -12.14 -2.75
C THR A 54 9.26 -12.84 -2.02
N THR A 55 9.45 -12.56 -0.73
CA THR A 55 10.47 -13.22 0.09
C THR A 55 9.91 -14.53 0.66
N PRO A 56 10.57 -15.68 0.40
CA PRO A 56 10.19 -16.92 1.04
C PRO A 56 10.30 -16.76 2.57
N PRO A 57 9.34 -17.31 3.35
CA PRO A 57 9.43 -17.25 4.81
C PRO A 57 10.76 -17.87 5.26
N GLU A 58 11.55 -17.10 6.01
CA GLU A 58 12.69 -17.64 6.75
C GLU A 58 12.13 -18.53 7.87
N GLU A 59 12.71 -19.73 8.02
CA GLU A 59 12.29 -20.75 8.99
C GLU A 59 12.31 -20.25 10.44
#